data_AF-A0A523X7H3-F1
#
_entry.id   AF-A0A523X7H3-F1
#
_cell.length_a   1.000
_cell.length_b   1.000
_cell.length_c   1.000
_cell.angle_alpha   90.00
_cell.angle_beta   90.00
_cell.angle_gamma   90.00
#
_symmetry.space_group_name_H-M   'P 1'
#
loop_
_entity.id
_entity.type
_entity.pdbx_description
1 polymer ?
#
loop_
_entity_poly.entity_id
_entity_poly.type
_entity_poly.pdbx_seq_one_letter_code
_entity_poly.pdbx_strand_id
1 'polypeptide(L)'
;MKSKEVKKSVRDSYTKVARRGSSCCGDSSKSTDVSKAIGYSQEELLSIPDASNMGLGCGNPTAIASLKKGEVVLDLGAGGGLDCFLSSQKVGPTGKVIGVDMTP
;
A
#
# COMPACT_ATOMS: atom_id res chain seq x y z
N MET A 1 6.78 20.46 21.24
CA MET A 1 7.33 19.20 20.67
C MET A 1 7.95 19.52 19.32
N LYS A 2 9.23 19.18 19.11
CA LYS A 2 9.95 19.60 17.89
C LYS A 2 9.52 18.70 16.73
N SER A 3 9.02 19.27 15.62
CA SER A 3 8.51 18.55 14.42
C SER A 3 9.39 17.36 13.96
N LYS A 4 10.70 17.42 14.15
CA LYS A 4 11.65 16.34 13.83
C LYS A 4 11.43 15.06 14.66
N GLU A 5 11.04 15.18 15.92
CA GLU A 5 10.81 14.03 16.81
C GLU A 5 9.56 13.25 16.39
N VAL A 6 8.48 13.95 16.03
CA VAL A 6 7.24 13.32 15.53
C VAL A 6 7.50 12.60 14.22
N LYS A 7 8.18 13.22 13.26
CA LYS A 7 8.54 12.57 11.97
C LYS A 7 9.40 11.32 12.18
N LYS A 8 10.34 11.38 13.13
CA LYS A 8 11.15 10.21 13.50
C LYS A 8 10.29 9.11 14.10
N SER A 9 9.42 9.44 15.06
CA SER A 9 8.51 8.46 15.69
C SER A 9 7.60 7.78 14.67
N VAL A 10 7.03 8.53 13.72
CA VAL A 10 6.21 7.98 12.64
C VAL A 10 7.05 7.04 11.77
N ARG A 11 8.23 7.48 11.31
CA ARG A 11 9.14 6.65 10.51
C ARG A 11 9.50 5.35 11.21
N ASP A 12 9.86 5.42 12.49
CA ASP A 12 10.29 4.25 13.26
C ASP A 12 9.14 3.25 13.42
N SER A 13 7.90 3.72 13.58
CA SER A 13 6.71 2.85 13.65
C SER A 13 6.43 2.13 12.33
N TYR A 14 6.40 2.86 11.20
CA TYR A 14 6.15 2.23 9.89
C TYR A 14 7.31 1.30 9.47
N THR A 15 8.57 1.66 9.78
CA THR A 15 9.75 0.83 9.47
C THR A 15 9.69 -0.53 10.18
N LYS A 16 9.16 -0.59 11.41
CA LYS A 16 8.98 -1.85 12.14
C LYS A 16 8.01 -2.80 11.43
N VAL A 17 6.96 -2.27 10.81
CA VAL A 17 5.99 -3.05 10.04
C VAL A 17 6.62 -3.53 8.73
N ALA A 18 7.23 -2.62 7.98
CA ALA A 18 7.88 -2.92 6.70
C ALA A 18 8.93 -4.05 6.82
N ARG A 19 9.75 -4.04 7.87
CA ARG A 19 10.80 -5.07 8.09
C ARG A 19 10.29 -6.42 8.57
N ARG A 20 9.14 -6.46 9.26
CA ARG A 20 8.59 -7.71 9.80
C ARG A 20 7.71 -8.45 8.79
N GLY A 21 7.20 -7.76 7.76
CA GLY A 21 6.20 -8.33 6.84
C GLY A 21 4.88 -8.69 7.52
N SER A 22 4.63 -8.19 8.75
CA SER A 22 3.45 -8.48 9.57
C SER A 22 2.75 -7.19 9.95
N SER A 23 1.41 -7.17 9.95
CA SER A 23 0.62 -5.96 10.25
C SER A 23 0.96 -5.35 11.62
N CYS A 24 0.70 -4.04 11.77
CA CYS A 24 0.94 -3.27 13.00
C CYS A 24 0.25 -3.84 14.25
N CYS A 25 -0.73 -4.76 14.11
CA CYS A 25 -1.56 -5.30 15.19
C CYS A 25 -1.58 -6.85 15.26
N GLY A 26 -0.59 -7.53 14.67
CA GLY A 26 -0.39 -8.99 14.75
C GLY A 26 -1.17 -9.78 13.70
N ASP A 27 -0.54 -10.88 13.26
CA ASP A 27 -0.96 -11.86 12.23
C ASP A 27 -1.29 -11.31 10.83
N SER A 28 -0.84 -11.99 9.79
CA SER A 28 -1.06 -11.60 8.38
C SER A 28 -2.49 -11.81 7.92
N SER A 29 -3.26 -12.69 8.58
CA SER A 29 -4.70 -12.83 8.36
C SER A 29 -5.46 -11.51 8.57
N LYS A 30 -4.99 -10.67 9.49
CA LYS A 30 -5.63 -9.38 9.81
C LYS A 30 -5.41 -8.32 8.73
N SER A 31 -4.32 -8.35 7.95
CA SER A 31 -4.09 -7.31 6.92
C SER A 31 -5.07 -7.45 5.75
N THR A 32 -5.39 -8.69 5.38
CA THR A 32 -6.42 -9.00 4.38
C THR A 32 -7.80 -8.56 4.86
N ASP A 33 -8.16 -8.83 6.12
CA ASP A 33 -9.46 -8.43 6.68
C ASP A 33 -9.61 -6.90 6.73
N VAL A 34 -8.55 -6.19 7.15
CA VAL A 34 -8.53 -4.72 7.13
C VAL A 34 -8.72 -4.20 5.71
N SER A 35 -8.03 -4.77 4.72
CA SER A 35 -8.12 -4.32 3.33
C SER A 35 -9.50 -4.58 2.73
N LYS A 36 -10.11 -5.73 3.01
CA LYS A 36 -11.49 -6.02 2.60
C LYS A 36 -12.48 -5.04 3.21
N ALA A 37 -12.33 -4.72 4.49
CA ALA A 37 -13.19 -3.75 5.17
C ALA A 37 -13.10 -2.35 4.56
N ILE A 38 -11.96 -2.01 3.96
CA ILE A 38 -11.71 -0.74 3.27
C ILE A 38 -12.21 -0.76 1.81
N GLY A 39 -12.54 -1.93 1.27
CA GLY A 39 -13.20 -2.07 -0.03
C GLY A 39 -12.34 -2.67 -1.14
N TYR A 40 -11.23 -3.34 -0.81
CA TYR A 40 -10.52 -4.19 -1.79
C TYR A 40 -11.24 -5.53 -1.95
N SER A 41 -11.34 -6.02 -3.18
CA SER A 41 -11.94 -7.33 -3.46
C SER A 41 -10.97 -8.46 -3.09
N GLN A 42 -11.51 -9.66 -2.84
CA GLN A 42 -10.67 -10.84 -2.57
C GLN A 42 -9.79 -11.19 -3.79
N GLU A 43 -10.33 -11.01 -4.99
CA GLU A 43 -9.67 -11.27 -6.26
C GLU A 43 -8.51 -10.28 -6.48
N GLU A 44 -8.73 -8.99 -6.18
CA GLU A 44 -7.68 -7.98 -6.22
C GLU A 44 -6.50 -8.37 -5.30
N LEU A 45 -6.81 -8.74 -4.05
CA LEU A 45 -5.79 -9.11 -3.07
C LEU A 45 -5.02 -10.40 -3.44
N LEU A 46 -5.67 -11.36 -4.11
CA LEU A 46 -5.01 -12.59 -4.59
C LEU A 46 -4.17 -12.36 -5.86
N SER A 47 -4.39 -11.26 -6.58
CA SER A 47 -3.70 -10.96 -7.83
C SER A 47 -2.33 -10.29 -7.65
N ILE A 48 -1.98 -9.94 -6.41
CA ILE A 48 -0.76 -9.21 -6.05
C ILE A 48 0.06 -10.00 -5.01
N PRO A 49 1.36 -9.70 -4.83
CA PRO A 49 2.15 -10.39 -3.82
C PRO A 49 1.59 -10.16 -2.41
N ASP A 50 1.42 -11.21 -1.60
CA ASP A 50 0.90 -11.12 -0.22
C ASP A 50 1.64 -10.08 0.63
N ALA A 51 2.97 -10.00 0.48
CA ALA A 51 3.83 -9.06 1.19
C ALA A 51 3.54 -7.59 0.87
N SER A 52 2.84 -7.30 -0.23
CA SER A 52 2.45 -5.94 -0.58
C SER A 52 1.33 -5.40 0.32
N ASN A 53 0.52 -6.29 0.92
CA ASN A 53 -0.55 -5.94 1.83
C ASN A 53 -0.11 -5.93 3.30
N MET A 54 0.31 -4.76 3.79
CA MET A 54 0.70 -4.59 5.20
C MET A 54 -0.47 -4.25 6.14
N GLY A 55 -1.70 -4.05 5.62
CA GLY A 55 -2.88 -3.76 6.43
C GLY A 55 -2.84 -2.41 7.16
N LEU A 56 -2.15 -1.41 6.59
CA LEU A 56 -2.02 -0.06 7.17
C LEU A 56 -2.82 1.01 6.42
N GLY A 57 -3.49 0.62 5.32
CA GLY A 57 -4.27 1.54 4.50
C GLY A 57 -5.53 2.04 5.22
N CYS A 58 -6.09 3.14 4.73
CA CYS A 58 -7.37 3.68 5.20
C CYS A 58 -8.37 3.92 4.06
N GLY A 59 -8.00 3.62 2.81
CA GLY A 59 -8.84 3.80 1.62
C GLY A 59 -8.48 2.83 0.49
N ASN A 60 -9.31 2.81 -0.55
CA ASN A 60 -9.04 2.13 -1.83
C ASN A 60 -8.92 3.16 -2.97
N PRO A 61 -7.74 3.78 -3.16
CA PRO A 61 -7.49 4.73 -4.25
C PRO A 61 -7.77 4.14 -5.62
N THR A 62 -7.48 2.85 -5.83
CA THR A 62 -7.67 2.23 -7.15
C THR A 62 -9.14 2.08 -7.54
N ALA A 63 -10.07 2.06 -6.59
CA ALA A 63 -11.50 1.99 -6.87
C ALA A 63 -12.08 3.35 -7.29
N ILE A 64 -11.50 4.45 -6.81
CA ILE A 64 -11.98 5.82 -7.09
C ILE A 64 -11.18 6.50 -8.20
N ALA A 65 -9.92 6.13 -8.37
CA ALA A 65 -9.08 6.61 -9.46
C ALA A 65 -9.53 5.91 -10.75
N SER A 66 -10.15 6.67 -11.65
CA SER A 66 -10.57 6.21 -12.98
C SER A 66 -9.35 6.03 -13.91
N LEU A 67 -8.40 5.20 -13.48
CA LEU A 67 -7.12 4.97 -14.13
C LEU A 67 -7.31 4.43 -15.55
N LYS A 68 -6.55 4.99 -16.49
CA LYS A 68 -6.61 4.62 -17.90
C LYS A 68 -5.32 3.93 -18.35
N LYS A 69 -5.44 3.13 -19.41
CA LYS A 69 -4.30 2.47 -20.02
C LYS A 69 -3.28 3.50 -20.50
N GLY A 70 -2.00 3.27 -20.22
CA GLY A 70 -0.91 4.16 -20.58
C GLY A 70 -0.64 5.32 -19.61
N GLU A 71 -1.43 5.50 -18.55
CA GLU A 71 -1.17 6.56 -17.57
C GLU A 71 0.07 6.30 -16.71
N VAL A 72 0.63 7.39 -16.18
CA VAL A 72 1.70 7.37 -15.18
C VAL A 72 1.09 7.71 -13.82
N VAL A 73 1.23 6.81 -12.87
CA VAL A 73 0.69 6.93 -11.50
C VAL A 73 1.82 7.12 -10.50
N LEU A 74 1.65 8.07 -9.58
CA LEU A 74 2.51 8.27 -8.43
C LEU A 74 1.75 7.92 -7.15
N ASP A 75 2.26 6.95 -6.41
CA ASP A 75 1.73 6.52 -5.12
C ASP A 75 2.63 7.04 -3.98
N LEU A 76 2.05 7.81 -3.07
CA LEU A 76 2.75 8.48 -1.97
C LEU A 76 2.42 7.79 -0.64
N GLY A 77 3.42 7.12 -0.05
CA GLY A 77 3.21 6.21 1.07
C GLY A 77 2.91 4.78 0.60
N ALA A 78 3.60 4.34 -0.47
CA ALA A 78 3.33 3.08 -1.15
C ALA A 78 3.52 1.84 -0.25
N GLY A 79 4.34 1.93 0.80
CA GLY A 79 4.62 0.82 1.71
C GLY A 79 5.10 -0.43 0.97
N GLY A 80 4.38 -1.54 1.17
CA GLY A 80 4.62 -2.81 0.48
C GLY A 80 4.19 -2.82 -0.99
N GLY A 81 3.48 -1.78 -1.44
CA GLY A 81 3.12 -1.58 -2.84
C GLY A 81 1.73 -2.08 -3.24
N LEU A 82 0.80 -2.29 -2.31
CA LEU A 82 -0.56 -2.78 -2.61
C LEU A 82 -1.23 -1.97 -3.74
N ASP A 83 -1.31 -0.65 -3.56
CA ASP A 83 -1.89 0.26 -4.55
C ASP A 83 -1.05 0.33 -5.83
N CYS A 84 0.27 0.25 -5.71
CA CYS A 84 1.17 0.22 -6.86
C CYS A 84 0.90 -0.98 -7.77
N PHE A 85 0.80 -2.19 -7.21
CA PHE A 85 0.57 -3.40 -7.97
C PHE A 85 -0.82 -3.42 -8.60
N LEU A 86 -1.86 -3.05 -7.86
CA LEU A 86 -3.22 -2.96 -8.41
C LEU A 86 -3.32 -1.89 -9.51
N SER A 87 -2.70 -0.73 -9.31
CA SER A 87 -2.64 0.32 -10.33
C SER A 87 -1.91 -0.14 -11.58
N SER A 88 -0.86 -0.95 -11.44
CA SER A 88 -0.08 -1.45 -12.59
C SER A 88 -0.92 -2.30 -13.54
N GLN A 89 -1.82 -3.12 -12.99
CA GLN A 89 -2.77 -3.91 -13.77
C GLN A 89 -3.77 -3.00 -14.52
N LYS A 90 -4.23 -1.92 -13.88
CA LYS A 90 -5.19 -0.96 -14.46
C LYS A 90 -4.55 -0.15 -15.60
N VAL A 91 -3.36 0.42 -15.41
CA VAL A 91 -2.67 1.21 -16.46
C VAL A 91 -2.03 0.37 -17.56
N GLY A 92 -1.79 -0.92 -17.30
CA GLY A 92 -1.31 -1.87 -18.32
C GLY A 92 0.15 -1.65 -18.75
N PRO A 93 0.63 -2.42 -19.75
CA PRO A 93 2.05 -2.52 -20.10
C PRO A 93 2.65 -1.24 -20.69
N THR A 94 1.81 -0.34 -21.21
CA THR A 94 2.24 0.97 -21.73
C THR A 94 2.21 2.06 -20.67
N GLY A 95 1.65 1.79 -19.49
CA GLY A 95 1.60 2.71 -18.36
C GLY A 95 2.80 2.54 -17.44
N LYS A 96 2.85 3.36 -16.38
CA LYS A 96 3.91 3.30 -15.37
C LYS A 96 3.35 3.61 -13.99
N VAL A 97 3.83 2.91 -12.98
CA VAL A 97 3.50 3.20 -11.58
C VAL A 97 4.79 3.41 -10.80
N ILE A 98 4.81 4.47 -10.00
CA ILE A 98 5.97 4.88 -9.19
C ILE A 98 5.51 4.95 -7.74
N GLY A 99 5.99 4.03 -6.92
CA GLY A 99 5.79 4.06 -5.48
C GLY A 99 6.90 4.85 -4.79
N VAL A 100 6.53 5.76 -3.89
CA VAL A 100 7.46 6.47 -3.03
C VAL A 100 7.06 6.25 -1.59
N ASP A 101 7.98 5.71 -0.79
CA ASP A 101 7.79 5.54 0.65
C ASP A 101 8.98 6.13 1.43
N MET A 102 8.75 6.46 2.69
CA MET A 102 9.78 6.98 3.59
C MET A 102 10.58 5.84 4.26
N THR A 103 10.06 4.62 4.26
CA THR A 103 10.63 3.47 4.95
C THR A 103 11.57 2.66 4.04
N PRO A 104 12.83 2.41 4.46
CA PRO A 104 13.81 1.63 3.71
C PRO A 104 13.73 0.13 3.96
#